data_AF-A0AAV8UGI0-F1
#
_entry.id   AF-A0AAV8UGI0-F1
#
_cell.length_a   1.000
_cell.length_b   1.000
_cell.length_c   1.000
_cell.angle_alpha   90.00
_cell.angle_beta   90.00
_cell.angle_gamma   90.00
#
_symmetry.space_group_name_H-M   'P 1'
#
loop_
_entity.id
_entity.type
_entity.pdbx_description
1 polymer ?
#
loop_
_entity_poly.entity_id
_entity_poly.type
_entity_poly.pdbx_seq_one_letter_code
_entity_poly.pdbx_strand_id
1 'polypeptide(L)'
;MSLLAPGKVQYILCTGNLCTREMEEYLRSLCSEVHIAQGDMDEGRYQELVALHVGSVSFAICHGHQVLPWYDETAQIALQRDLGVDVLVVGHSHKIGTIECPGGGIIINPGTATGAPRVIDLEAPKPSFVLMDIQGRKLVTYTYTLENEDDIKVDRSVVQLR
;
A
#
# COMPACT_ATOMS: atom_id res chain seq x y z
N MET A 1 1.53 -22.71 5.30
CA MET A 1 0.20 -22.12 5.07
C MET A 1 0.42 -20.86 4.26
N SER A 2 -0.06 -20.73 3.02
CA SER A 2 0.10 -19.46 2.31
C SER A 2 -0.83 -18.42 2.96
N LEU A 3 -0.23 -17.31 3.41
CA LEU A 3 -0.96 -16.17 4.00
C LEU A 3 -1.89 -15.53 2.96
N LEU A 4 -1.45 -15.52 1.71
CA LEU A 4 -2.22 -15.12 0.53
C LEU A 4 -2.70 -16.39 -0.18
N ALA A 5 -3.95 -16.76 0.04
CA ALA A 5 -4.61 -17.85 -0.67
C ALA A 5 -5.85 -17.29 -1.37
N PRO A 6 -6.22 -17.78 -2.56
CA PRO A 6 -7.42 -17.36 -3.26
C PRO A 6 -8.65 -17.40 -2.36
N GLY A 7 -9.47 -16.36 -2.41
CA GLY A 7 -10.74 -16.26 -1.66
C GLY A 7 -10.63 -15.79 -0.21
N LYS A 8 -9.43 -15.47 0.30
CA LYS A 8 -9.25 -14.86 1.64
C LYS A 8 -9.29 -13.33 1.63
N VAL A 9 -8.98 -12.72 0.49
CA VAL A 9 -8.86 -11.26 0.33
C VAL A 9 -9.92 -10.81 -0.67
N GLN A 10 -10.61 -9.72 -0.34
CA GLN A 10 -11.69 -9.16 -1.18
C GLN A 10 -11.20 -8.10 -2.16
N TYR A 11 -10.14 -7.36 -1.78
CA TYR A 11 -9.56 -6.28 -2.58
C TYR A 11 -8.03 -6.32 -2.47
N ILE A 12 -7.34 -6.13 -3.59
CA ILE A 12 -5.90 -5.91 -3.63
C ILE A 12 -5.64 -4.48 -4.10
N LEU A 13 -4.91 -3.73 -3.26
CA LEU A 13 -4.43 -2.38 -3.56
C LEU A 13 -2.92 -2.45 -3.79
N CYS A 14 -2.49 -2.23 -5.02
CA CYS A 14 -1.09 -2.27 -5.42
C CYS A 14 -0.61 -0.86 -5.78
N THR A 15 0.48 -0.42 -5.15
CA THR A 15 1.09 0.89 -5.38
C THR A 15 1.89 0.96 -6.69
N GLY A 16 2.01 -0.14 -7.45
CA GLY A 16 2.74 -0.19 -8.72
C GLY A 16 4.13 -0.83 -8.60
N ASN A 17 4.93 -0.67 -9.65
CA ASN A 17 6.21 -1.35 -9.88
C ASN A 17 6.09 -2.89 -9.80
N LEU A 18 5.07 -3.41 -10.48
CA LEU A 18 4.96 -4.84 -10.81
C LEU A 18 5.97 -5.21 -11.90
N CYS A 19 6.24 -4.28 -12.81
CA CYS A 19 7.19 -4.33 -13.93
C CYS A 19 6.93 -5.44 -14.98
N THR A 20 6.03 -6.39 -14.72
CA THR A 20 5.77 -7.54 -15.59
C THR A 20 4.29 -7.92 -15.61
N ARG A 21 3.83 -8.45 -16.75
CA ARG A 21 2.45 -8.95 -16.91
C ARG A 21 2.17 -10.18 -16.04
N GLU A 22 3.18 -11.03 -15.84
CA GLU A 22 3.07 -12.25 -15.02
C GLU A 22 2.68 -11.90 -13.57
N MET A 23 3.26 -10.83 -13.01
CA MET A 23 2.94 -10.40 -11.66
C MET A 23 1.53 -9.84 -11.53
N GLU A 24 1.05 -9.11 -12.55
CA GLU A 24 -0.35 -8.68 -12.62
C GLU A 24 -1.31 -9.89 -12.67
N GLU A 25 -1.05 -10.85 -13.56
CA GLU A 25 -1.85 -12.07 -13.69
C GLU A 25 -1.87 -12.85 -12.37
N TYR A 26 -0.75 -12.93 -11.66
CA TYR A 26 -0.68 -13.53 -10.33
C TYR A 26 -1.61 -12.82 -9.33
N LEU A 27 -1.57 -11.48 -9.23
CA LEU A 27 -2.46 -10.74 -8.32
C LEU A 27 -3.94 -10.97 -8.67
N ARG A 28 -4.28 -10.96 -9.96
CA ARG A 28 -5.66 -11.24 -10.43
C ARG A 28 -6.10 -12.68 -10.18
N SER A 29 -5.17 -13.63 -10.08
CA SER A 29 -5.49 -15.01 -9.69
C SER A 29 -5.86 -15.14 -8.21
N LEU A 30 -5.39 -14.23 -7.36
CA LEU A 30 -5.64 -14.24 -5.92
C LEU A 30 -6.97 -13.57 -5.56
N CYS A 31 -7.35 -12.52 -6.31
CA CYS A 31 -8.50 -11.67 -6.02
C CYS A 31 -9.09 -11.12 -7.32
N SER A 32 -10.43 -11.01 -7.40
CA SER A 32 -11.11 -10.40 -8.56
C SER A 32 -10.96 -8.88 -8.59
N GLU A 33 -11.03 -8.22 -7.43
CA GLU A 33 -10.90 -6.77 -7.32
C GLU A 33 -9.43 -6.40 -7.09
N VAL A 34 -8.72 -6.05 -8.17
CA VAL A 34 -7.31 -5.64 -8.14
C VAL A 34 -7.18 -4.24 -8.71
N HIS A 35 -6.69 -3.33 -7.88
CA HIS A 35 -6.46 -1.92 -8.20
C HIS A 35 -4.96 -1.64 -8.17
N ILE A 36 -4.41 -1.22 -9.30
CA ILE A 36 -2.97 -0.99 -9.49
C ILE A 36 -2.77 0.48 -9.87
N ALA A 37 -1.97 1.20 -9.09
CA ALA A 37 -1.49 2.52 -9.46
C ALA A 37 -0.24 2.41 -10.35
N GLN A 38 -0.04 3.37 -11.24
CA GLN A 38 1.12 3.42 -12.13
C GLN A 38 2.40 3.68 -11.33
N GLY A 39 3.33 2.73 -11.38
CA GLY A 39 4.70 2.91 -10.94
C GLY A 39 5.59 3.54 -12.01
N ASP A 40 6.71 4.12 -11.56
CA ASP A 40 7.72 4.75 -12.43
C ASP A 40 8.50 3.73 -13.28
N MET A 41 8.52 2.47 -12.86
CA MET A 41 9.22 1.37 -13.55
C MET A 41 8.28 0.39 -14.25
N ASP A 42 6.96 0.62 -14.19
CA ASP A 42 5.98 -0.27 -14.83
C ASP A 42 5.97 -0.14 -16.35
N GLU A 43 6.03 -1.27 -17.06
CA GLU A 43 5.85 -1.33 -18.52
C GLU A 43 4.37 -1.16 -18.93
N GLY A 44 3.45 -1.50 -18.02
CA GLY A 44 2.01 -1.36 -18.22
C GLY A 44 1.55 0.10 -18.22
N ARG A 45 0.30 0.32 -18.64
CA ARG A 45 -0.37 1.62 -18.56
C ARG A 45 -1.53 1.55 -17.58
N TYR A 46 -1.26 1.92 -16.34
CA TYR A 46 -2.22 2.06 -15.25
C TYR A 46 -2.55 3.53 -14.99
N GLN A 47 -3.46 3.79 -14.06
CA GLN A 47 -3.76 5.16 -13.64
C GLN A 47 -2.76 5.61 -12.57
N GLU A 48 -2.30 6.86 -12.65
CA GLU A 48 -1.40 7.46 -11.65
C GLU A 48 -2.02 7.48 -10.24
N LEU A 49 -3.32 7.73 -10.19
CA LEU A 49 -4.12 7.79 -8.97
C LEU A 49 -5.37 6.94 -9.16
N VAL A 50 -5.57 5.97 -8.28
CA VAL A 50 -6.76 5.10 -8.27
C VAL A 50 -7.56 5.37 -7.02
N ALA A 51 -8.78 5.87 -7.16
CA ALA A 51 -9.71 6.09 -6.06
C ALA A 51 -10.80 5.01 -6.04
N LEU A 52 -11.14 4.51 -4.85
CA LEU A 52 -12.19 3.52 -4.65
C LEU A 52 -12.87 3.67 -3.29
N HIS A 53 -13.98 2.97 -3.10
CA HIS A 53 -14.66 2.89 -1.81
C HIS A 53 -14.83 1.43 -1.40
N VAL A 54 -14.50 1.12 -0.14
CA VAL A 54 -14.75 -0.19 0.46
C VAL A 54 -15.68 0.02 1.65
N GLY A 55 -16.95 -0.36 1.47
CA GLY A 55 -18.00 -0.04 2.44
C GLY A 55 -18.18 1.46 2.61
N SER A 56 -18.03 1.96 3.84
CA SER A 56 -18.12 3.38 4.18
C SER A 56 -16.77 4.11 4.20
N VAL A 57 -15.69 3.47 3.72
CA VAL A 57 -14.33 4.00 3.78
C VAL A 57 -13.84 4.32 2.36
N SER A 58 -13.37 5.55 2.16
CA SER A 58 -12.78 6.00 0.89
C SER A 58 -11.28 5.76 0.84
N PHE A 59 -10.78 5.26 -0.28
CA PHE A 59 -9.37 4.97 -0.52
C PHE A 59 -8.86 5.73 -1.74
N ALA A 60 -7.61 6.13 -1.70
CA ALA A 60 -6.83 6.45 -2.89
C ALA A 60 -5.49 5.71 -2.86
N ILE A 61 -4.98 5.37 -4.05
CA ILE A 61 -3.72 4.66 -4.24
C ILE A 61 -2.91 5.46 -5.25
N CYS A 62 -1.66 5.75 -4.92
CA CYS A 62 -0.67 6.22 -5.88
C CYS A 62 0.68 5.57 -5.58
N HIS A 63 1.58 5.60 -6.56
CA HIS A 63 2.91 5.04 -6.36
C HIS A 63 3.76 5.89 -5.42
N GLY A 64 3.68 7.22 -5.50
CA GLY A 64 4.37 8.14 -4.61
C GLY A 64 5.55 8.87 -5.26
N HIS A 65 6.05 8.43 -6.41
CA HIS A 65 7.08 9.15 -7.16
C HIS A 65 6.59 10.53 -7.66
N GLN A 66 5.26 10.71 -7.76
CA GLN A 66 4.59 11.94 -8.14
C GLN A 66 4.47 12.94 -6.98
N VAL A 67 4.66 12.50 -5.73
CA VAL A 67 4.48 13.35 -4.53
C VAL A 67 5.79 14.03 -4.20
N LEU A 68 5.84 15.34 -4.36
CA LEU A 68 7.04 16.15 -4.18
C LEU A 68 6.91 17.10 -2.97
N PRO A 69 7.95 17.23 -2.13
CA PRO A 69 9.21 16.48 -2.16
C PRO A 69 9.01 14.99 -1.85
N TRP A 70 9.85 14.13 -2.43
CA TRP A 70 9.76 12.69 -2.16
C TRP A 70 9.89 12.40 -0.67
N TYR A 71 9.05 11.47 -0.19
CA TYR A 71 9.02 11.00 1.20
C TYR A 71 8.62 12.06 2.24
N ASP A 72 8.20 13.25 1.80
CA ASP A 72 7.74 14.30 2.70
C ASP A 72 6.34 13.98 3.23
N GLU A 73 6.22 13.87 4.56
CA GLU A 73 4.95 13.56 5.22
C GLU A 73 3.92 14.68 5.01
N THR A 74 4.37 15.94 4.99
CA THR A 74 3.47 17.10 4.82
C THR A 74 2.85 17.10 3.43
N ALA A 75 3.63 16.78 2.39
CA ALA A 75 3.15 16.63 1.02
C ALA A 75 2.14 15.48 0.89
N GLN A 76 2.39 14.34 1.54
CA GLN A 76 1.45 13.21 1.54
C GLN A 76 0.15 13.53 2.28
N ILE A 77 0.24 14.21 3.43
CA ILE A 77 -0.93 14.69 4.20
C ILE A 77 -1.72 15.72 3.37
N ALA A 78 -1.04 16.63 2.68
CA ALA A 78 -1.69 17.58 1.79
C ALA A 78 -2.44 16.86 0.67
N LEU A 79 -1.82 15.86 0.03
CA LEU A 79 -2.47 15.04 -0.99
C LEU A 79 -3.69 14.30 -0.44
N GLN A 80 -3.57 13.62 0.70
CA GLN A 80 -4.70 12.92 1.33
C GLN A 80 -5.87 13.87 1.60
N ARG A 81 -5.59 15.07 2.12
CA ARG A 81 -6.59 16.08 2.40
C ARG A 81 -7.24 16.62 1.13
N ASP A 82 -6.45 16.91 0.09
CA ASP A 82 -6.94 17.44 -1.17
C ASP A 82 -7.82 16.42 -1.91
N LEU A 83 -7.53 15.13 -1.77
CA LEU A 83 -8.36 14.04 -2.28
C LEU A 83 -9.59 13.76 -1.40
N GLY A 84 -9.56 14.18 -0.13
CA GLY A 84 -10.65 13.96 0.82
C GLY A 84 -10.91 12.48 1.11
N VAL A 85 -9.88 11.64 1.10
CA VAL A 85 -10.00 10.18 1.32
C VAL A 85 -9.69 9.78 2.75
N ASP A 86 -10.37 8.76 3.26
CA ASP A 86 -10.10 8.23 4.60
C ASP A 86 -8.73 7.55 4.68
N VAL A 87 -8.35 6.83 3.62
CA VAL A 87 -7.10 6.08 3.54
C VAL A 87 -6.35 6.41 2.25
N LEU A 88 -5.13 6.93 2.36
CA LEU A 88 -4.22 7.10 1.22
C LEU A 88 -3.14 6.01 1.26
N VAL A 89 -3.02 5.22 0.21
CA VAL A 89 -1.97 4.19 0.08
C VAL A 89 -0.88 4.68 -0.87
N VAL A 90 0.34 4.81 -0.36
CA VAL A 90 1.49 5.39 -1.08
C VAL A 90 2.69 4.43 -1.01
N GLY A 91 3.40 4.23 -2.12
CA GLY A 91 4.60 3.39 -2.21
C GLY A 91 5.91 4.20 -2.27
N HIS A 92 6.75 3.87 -3.25
CA HIS A 92 8.03 4.50 -3.66
C HIS A 92 9.16 4.53 -2.61
N SER A 93 8.84 4.71 -1.33
CA SER A 93 9.81 4.81 -0.24
C SER A 93 10.48 3.47 0.09
N HIS A 94 9.85 2.35 -0.27
CA HIS A 94 10.20 0.99 0.17
C HIS A 94 10.25 0.83 1.71
N LYS A 95 9.76 1.84 2.45
CA LYS A 95 9.70 1.85 3.91
C LYS A 95 8.25 1.66 4.32
N ILE A 96 8.04 0.56 5.04
CA ILE A 96 6.77 0.25 5.68
C ILE A 96 6.45 1.30 6.75
N GLY A 97 5.21 1.78 6.79
CA GLY A 97 4.83 2.77 7.78
C GLY A 97 3.40 3.26 7.65
N THR A 98 2.94 3.97 8.67
CA THR A 98 1.63 4.61 8.70
C THR A 98 1.75 6.01 9.27
N ILE A 99 0.99 6.96 8.71
CA ILE A 99 0.93 8.35 9.18
C ILE A 99 -0.53 8.67 9.47
N GLU A 100 -0.85 9.07 10.70
CA GLU A 100 -2.18 9.59 11.01
C GLU A 100 -2.29 11.05 10.57
N CYS A 101 -3.33 11.36 9.79
CA CYS A 101 -3.48 12.69 9.20
C CYS A 101 -4.14 13.68 10.19
N PRO A 102 -3.60 14.91 10.33
CA PRO A 102 -4.28 15.98 11.06
C PRO A 102 -5.62 16.31 10.39
N GLY A 103 -6.73 15.97 11.06
CA GLY A 103 -8.09 16.13 10.53
C GLY A 103 -8.87 14.83 10.38
N GLY A 104 -8.19 13.69 10.51
CA GLY A 104 -8.78 12.36 10.33
C GLY A 104 -8.28 11.70 9.05
N GLY A 105 -8.29 10.37 9.06
CA GLY A 105 -7.72 9.55 8.00
C GLY A 105 -6.29 9.10 8.30
N ILE A 106 -5.78 8.24 7.43
CA ILE A 106 -4.47 7.60 7.59
C ILE A 106 -3.81 7.42 6.23
N ILE A 107 -2.49 7.60 6.19
CA ILE A 107 -1.65 7.22 5.06
C ILE A 107 -0.97 5.90 5.41
N ILE A 108 -0.97 4.95 4.48
CA ILE A 108 -0.35 3.64 4.65
C ILE A 108 0.68 3.44 3.55
N ASN A 109 1.92 3.18 3.92
CA ASN A 109 2.94 2.71 3.02
C ASN A 109 3.18 1.22 3.27
N PRO A 110 2.87 0.33 2.30
CA PRO A 110 3.03 -1.11 2.47
C PRO A 110 4.49 -1.57 2.36
N GLY A 111 5.43 -0.67 2.06
CA GLY A 111 6.83 -1.03 1.83
C GLY A 111 7.03 -1.67 0.47
N THR A 112 7.83 -2.74 0.44
CA THR A 112 8.18 -3.48 -0.78
C THR A 112 7.98 -4.97 -0.56
N ALA A 113 7.09 -5.60 -1.32
CA ALA A 113 6.75 -7.01 -1.13
C ALA A 113 7.93 -7.97 -1.36
N THR A 114 8.95 -7.53 -2.11
CA THR A 114 10.10 -8.35 -2.50
C THR A 114 11.41 -7.93 -1.82
N GLY A 115 11.42 -6.83 -1.06
CA GLY A 115 12.67 -6.27 -0.55
C GLY A 115 13.53 -5.61 -1.64
N ALA A 116 12.92 -5.22 -2.77
CA ALA A 116 13.63 -4.60 -3.89
C ALA A 116 14.48 -3.41 -3.42
N PRO A 117 15.75 -3.28 -3.86
CA PRO A 117 16.61 -2.19 -3.43
C PRO A 117 16.19 -0.86 -4.06
N ARG A 118 16.58 0.24 -3.43
CA ARG A 118 16.55 1.58 -4.03
C ARG A 118 17.96 2.10 -4.19
N VAL A 119 18.16 2.95 -5.19
CA VAL A 119 19.47 3.56 -5.48
C VAL A 119 20.03 4.36 -4.29
N ILE A 120 19.15 4.88 -3.43
CA ILE A 120 19.52 5.75 -2.31
C ILE A 120 19.72 5.03 -0.97
N ASP A 121 19.32 3.76 -0.86
CA ASP A 121 19.42 3.02 0.39
C ASP A 121 20.74 2.25 0.43
N LEU A 122 21.44 2.31 1.58
CA LEU A 122 22.70 1.59 1.79
C LEU A 122 22.48 0.08 2.01
N GLU A 123 21.31 -0.28 2.55
CA GLU A 123 20.92 -1.64 2.86
C GLU A 123 19.63 -1.99 2.12
N ALA A 124 19.49 -3.26 1.71
CA ALA A 124 18.26 -3.71 1.08
C ALA A 124 17.10 -3.63 2.08
N PRO A 125 15.94 -3.06 1.68
CA PRO A 125 14.77 -3.01 2.53
C PRO A 125 14.23 -4.41 2.78
N LYS A 126 13.57 -4.60 3.92
CA LYS A 126 12.94 -5.88 4.27
C LYS A 126 11.65 -6.09 3.48
N PRO A 127 11.41 -7.29 2.92
CA PRO A 127 10.14 -7.62 2.29
C PRO A 127 8.97 -7.39 3.24
N SER A 128 7.96 -6.65 2.79
CA SER A 128 6.82 -6.26 3.62
C SER A 128 5.54 -6.04 2.82
N PHE A 129 4.40 -6.24 3.48
CA PHE A 129 3.07 -5.91 2.96
C PHE A 129 2.09 -5.65 4.10
N VAL A 130 0.94 -5.07 3.80
CA VAL A 130 -0.11 -4.74 4.78
C VAL A 130 -1.40 -5.47 4.42
N LEU A 131 -2.03 -6.10 5.42
CA LEU A 131 -3.42 -6.54 5.37
C LEU A 131 -4.30 -5.58 6.17
N MET A 132 -5.44 -5.24 5.59
CA MET A 132 -6.42 -4.34 6.21
C MET A 132 -7.72 -5.10 6.47
N ASP A 133 -8.24 -4.98 7.67
CA ASP A 133 -9.57 -5.44 8.06
C ASP A 133 -10.43 -4.23 8.40
N ILE A 134 -11.54 -4.06 7.66
CA ILE A 134 -12.41 -2.90 7.71
C ILE A 134 -13.76 -3.34 8.29
N GLN A 135 -14.10 -2.80 9.45
CA GLN A 135 -15.35 -3.07 10.15
C GLN A 135 -16.08 -1.75 10.42
N GLY A 136 -16.97 -1.37 9.49
CA GLY A 136 -17.58 -0.03 9.49
C GLY A 136 -16.53 1.05 9.25
N ARG A 137 -16.35 1.98 10.20
CA ARG A 137 -15.28 3.00 10.17
C ARG A 137 -14.05 2.63 11.00
N LYS A 138 -13.97 1.40 11.51
CA LYS A 138 -12.79 0.89 12.20
C LYS A 138 -11.87 0.18 11.21
N LEU A 139 -10.64 0.64 11.12
CA LEU A 139 -9.58 0.04 10.31
C LEU A 139 -8.57 -0.65 11.22
N VAL A 140 -8.38 -1.95 11.02
CA VAL A 140 -7.29 -2.71 11.64
C VAL A 140 -6.26 -3.00 10.57
N THR A 141 -5.01 -2.63 10.81
CA THR A 141 -3.90 -2.93 9.88
C THR A 141 -2.97 -3.96 10.50
N TYR A 142 -2.58 -4.94 9.69
CA TYR A 142 -1.60 -5.96 10.02
C TYR A 142 -0.44 -5.81 9.06
N THR A 143 0.69 -5.39 9.59
CA THR A 143 1.92 -5.20 8.84
C THR A 143 2.77 -6.45 8.97
N TYR A 144 3.06 -7.08 7.84
CA TYR A 144 3.92 -8.26 7.75
C TYR A 144 5.29 -7.84 7.24
N THR A 145 6.34 -8.18 7.97
CA THR A 145 7.73 -7.93 7.58
C THR A 145 8.52 -9.22 7.70
N LEU A 146 9.28 -9.56 6.65
CA LEU A 146 10.22 -10.68 6.67
C LEU A 146 11.54 -10.19 7.26
N GLU A 147 11.87 -10.64 8.48
CA GLU A 147 13.09 -10.24 9.20
C GLU A 147 14.32 -11.03 8.74
N ASN A 148 14.17 -12.35 8.64
CA ASN A 148 15.17 -13.32 8.15
C ASN A 148 14.47 -14.34 7.24
N GLU A 149 15.20 -15.31 6.67
CA GLU A 149 14.68 -16.25 5.63
C GLU A 149 13.30 -16.85 5.94
N ASP A 150 12.99 -17.17 7.20
CA ASP A 150 11.70 -17.74 7.61
C ASP A 150 11.04 -17.01 8.81
N ASP A 151 11.58 -15.86 9.24
CA ASP A 151 11.06 -15.15 10.42
C ASP A 151 10.14 -13.99 9.99
N ILE A 152 8.83 -14.18 10.21
CA ILE A 152 7.80 -13.21 9.87
C ILE A 152 7.39 -12.46 11.12
N LYS A 153 7.70 -11.17 11.16
CA LYS A 153 7.20 -10.24 12.16
C LYS A 153 5.83 -9.71 11.74
N VAL A 154 4.88 -9.68 12.68
CA VAL A 154 3.54 -9.12 12.46
C VAL A 154 3.28 -8.01 13.47
N ASP A 155 3.11 -6.78 12.99
CA ASP A 155 2.71 -5.64 13.80
C ASP A 155 1.22 -5.33 13.54
N ARG A 156 0.46 -5.05 14.61
CA ARG A 156 -0.97 -4.78 14.52
C ARG A 156 -1.27 -3.37 15.02
N SER A 157 -1.96 -2.56 14.22
CA SER A 157 -2.48 -1.25 14.62
C SER A 157 -3.98 -1.13 14.38
N VAL A 158 -4.63 -0.23 15.11
CA VAL A 158 -6.08 0.01 15.01
C VAL A 158 -6.31 1.51 14.96
N VAL A 159 -7.03 1.96 13.95
CA VAL A 159 -7.41 3.36 13.78
C VAL A 159 -8.92 3.47 13.61
N GLN A 160 -9.51 4.43 14.32
CA GLN A 160 -10.91 4.81 14.15
C GLN A 160 -10.98 5.97 13.16
N LEU A 161 -11.49 5.70 11.95
CA LEU A 161 -11.70 6.72 10.93
C LEU A 161 -12.87 7.62 11.35
N ARG A 162 -12.73 8.93 11.12
CA ARG A 162 -13.68 9.96 11.56
C ARG A 162 -14.75 10.18 10.52
#